data_AF-A0A536USH5-F1
#
_entry.id   AF-A0A536USH5-F1
#
_cell.length_a   1.000
_cell.length_b   1.000
_cell.length_c   1.000
_cell.angle_alpha   90.00
_cell.angle_beta   90.00
_cell.angle_gamma   90.00
#
_symmetry.space_group_name_H-M   'P 1'
#
loop_
_entity.id
_entity.type
_entity.pdbx_description
1 polymer ?
#
loop_
_entity_poly.entity_id
_entity_poly.type
_entity_poly.pdbx_seq_one_letter_code
_entity_poly.pdbx_strand_id
1 'polypeptide(L)'
;LMVLGLIGAVVLASGSLIKAISMIILGLLLGQINTDVISGTPRYSFDIPELTDGIGFVVIAMGVFGFGEIIANLGMPAEHREVFTKKVKGLWPTKEDFKEAWPAVLRGTGIGSLLGVLPGGGALLASFAAYTLEKKVAKDPSKFGRGAIQGVAGPESANNAGAQTSFIPMLTLGIPPNAVMALMVGAMTIKGIQPGPQVMSSNPTLFWGLIASMWVGNLMLVILNLPLIGIWIKLLTVPYRFLFPAIVVFCCIGTYTLNNSSFDVYMTALFAVIGYVFYKLKCEPAPLLLGFILGPMMEENLRRALLLSRGDWSTFATRPLSAGLLIAAAIMIITVILPGISGKREAAFQEAD
;
A
#
# COMPACT_ATOMS: atom_id res chain seq x y z
N LEU A 1 -9.28 4.44 -12.25
CA LEU A 1 -8.12 3.76 -11.61
C LEU A 1 -8.45 3.29 -10.20
N MET A 2 -8.75 4.20 -9.26
CA MET A 2 -9.01 3.83 -7.85
C MET A 2 -10.18 2.85 -7.69
N VAL A 3 -11.26 3.01 -8.48
CA VAL A 3 -12.37 2.03 -8.54
C VAL A 3 -11.87 0.64 -8.94
N LEU A 4 -11.05 0.54 -9.98
CA LEU A 4 -10.43 -0.72 -10.42
C LEU A 4 -9.51 -1.29 -9.32
N GLY A 5 -8.77 -0.44 -8.61
CA GLY A 5 -7.92 -0.83 -7.49
C GLY A 5 -8.71 -1.42 -6.32
N LEU A 6 -9.81 -0.77 -5.91
CA LEU A 6 -10.72 -1.25 -4.88
C LEU A 6 -11.35 -2.60 -5.27
N ILE A 7 -11.83 -2.72 -6.50
CA ILE A 7 -12.40 -3.98 -7.01
C ILE A 7 -11.33 -5.07 -7.07
N GLY A 8 -10.12 -4.75 -7.54
CA GLY A 8 -8.98 -5.67 -7.53
C GLY A 8 -8.68 -6.19 -6.13
N ALA A 9 -8.78 -5.35 -5.11
CA ALA A 9 -8.61 -5.74 -3.72
C ALA A 9 -9.67 -6.75 -3.24
N VAL A 10 -10.94 -6.52 -3.59
CA VAL A 10 -12.03 -7.49 -3.32
C VAL A 10 -11.76 -8.84 -3.97
N VAL A 11 -11.23 -8.82 -5.20
CA VAL A 11 -10.94 -10.05 -5.97
C VAL A 11 -9.81 -10.85 -5.30
N LEU A 12 -8.85 -10.14 -4.68
CA LEU A 12 -7.65 -10.74 -4.10
C LEU A 12 -7.80 -11.17 -2.65
N ALA A 13 -8.70 -10.52 -1.93
CA ALA A 13 -8.98 -10.85 -0.55
C ALA A 13 -9.33 -12.34 -0.44
N SER A 14 -8.59 -13.02 0.43
CA SER A 14 -8.82 -14.40 0.79
C SER A 14 -10.11 -14.54 1.59
N GLY A 15 -10.80 -15.66 1.41
CA GLY A 15 -12.06 -15.95 2.11
C GLY A 15 -13.31 -15.32 1.51
N SER A 16 -14.27 -15.00 2.39
CA SER A 16 -15.63 -14.59 2.00
C SER A 16 -15.65 -13.22 1.32
N LEU A 17 -16.25 -13.18 0.13
CA LEU A 17 -16.45 -11.95 -0.65
C LEU A 17 -17.19 -10.86 0.16
N ILE A 18 -18.19 -11.26 0.94
CA ILE A 18 -18.99 -10.34 1.76
C ILE A 18 -18.11 -9.68 2.82
N LYS A 19 -17.20 -10.44 3.45
CA LYS A 19 -16.26 -9.90 4.43
C LYS A 19 -15.29 -8.92 3.76
N ALA A 20 -14.73 -9.26 2.61
CA ALA A 20 -13.82 -8.38 1.87
C ALA A 20 -14.49 -7.05 1.46
N ILE A 21 -15.72 -7.10 0.94
CA ILE A 21 -16.50 -5.91 0.58
C ILE A 21 -16.80 -5.08 1.84
N SER A 22 -17.23 -5.72 2.93
CA SER A 22 -17.52 -5.02 4.19
C SER A 22 -16.30 -4.31 4.75
N MET A 23 -15.12 -4.94 4.66
CA MET A 23 -13.85 -4.34 5.09
C MET A 23 -13.46 -3.13 4.25
N ILE A 24 -13.67 -3.18 2.93
CA ILE A 24 -13.44 -2.02 2.05
C ILE A 24 -14.41 -0.89 2.37
N ILE A 25 -15.71 -1.17 2.53
CA ILE A 25 -16.70 -0.15 2.89
C ILE A 25 -16.33 0.49 4.23
N LEU A 26 -15.93 -0.32 5.22
CA LEU A 26 -15.47 0.19 6.51
C LEU A 26 -14.23 1.07 6.36
N GLY A 27 -13.26 0.65 5.55
CA GLY A 27 -12.09 1.46 5.22
C GLY A 27 -12.46 2.79 4.58
N LEU A 28 -13.35 2.76 3.57
CA LEU A 28 -13.86 3.96 2.90
C LEU A 28 -14.52 4.91 3.90
N LEU A 29 -15.35 4.41 4.81
CA LEU A 29 -16.01 5.21 5.85
C LEU A 29 -15.00 5.83 6.82
N LEU A 30 -14.00 5.06 7.28
CA LEU A 30 -12.95 5.56 8.16
C LEU A 30 -12.10 6.63 7.47
N GLY A 31 -11.83 6.49 6.18
CA GLY A 31 -11.07 7.48 5.41
C GLY A 31 -11.78 8.83 5.28
N GLN A 32 -13.11 8.84 5.38
CA GLN A 32 -13.91 10.07 5.32
C GLN A 32 -13.83 10.93 6.60
N ILE A 33 -13.28 10.38 7.68
CA ILE A 33 -13.02 11.11 8.93
C ILE A 33 -11.81 12.02 8.69
N ASN A 34 -12.07 13.24 8.21
CA ASN A 34 -11.12 14.32 8.00
C ASN A 34 -11.89 15.61 7.62
N THR A 35 -11.21 16.74 7.66
CA THR A 35 -11.65 17.96 6.98
C THR A 35 -11.71 17.76 5.46
N ASP A 36 -12.81 18.19 4.84
CA ASP A 36 -12.89 18.25 3.37
C ASP A 36 -11.91 19.30 2.84
N VAL A 37 -10.91 18.87 2.07
CA VAL A 37 -9.89 19.76 1.49
C VAL A 37 -10.50 20.80 0.53
N ILE A 38 -11.63 20.49 -0.09
CA ILE A 38 -12.27 21.38 -1.08
C ILE A 38 -13.15 22.44 -0.40
N SER A 39 -13.92 22.06 0.61
CA SER A 39 -14.88 22.96 1.27
C SER A 39 -14.40 23.51 2.61
N GLY A 40 -13.33 22.94 3.20
CA GLY A 40 -12.82 23.30 4.53
C GLY A 40 -13.70 22.83 5.69
N THR A 41 -14.77 22.06 5.43
CA THR A 41 -15.68 21.61 6.50
C THR A 41 -15.18 20.33 7.17
N PRO A 42 -15.13 20.26 8.52
CA PRO A 42 -14.86 19.03 9.24
C PRO A 42 -15.93 17.97 8.95
N ARG A 43 -15.54 16.73 8.65
CA ARG A 43 -16.47 15.61 8.42
C ARG A 43 -16.23 14.51 9.43
N TYR A 44 -17.32 14.07 10.06
CA TYR A 44 -17.28 13.01 11.09
C TYR A 44 -16.26 13.28 12.21
N SER A 45 -16.01 14.56 12.53
CA SER A 45 -15.10 14.95 13.61
C SER A 45 -15.73 14.79 15.01
N PHE A 46 -17.07 14.68 15.09
CA PHE A 46 -17.82 14.49 16.35
C PHE A 46 -17.43 15.49 17.47
N ASP A 47 -17.08 16.73 17.08
CA ASP A 47 -16.60 17.79 17.98
C ASP A 47 -15.28 17.47 18.72
N ILE A 48 -14.53 16.48 18.21
CA ILE A 48 -13.18 16.14 18.68
C ILE A 48 -12.17 16.80 17.73
N PRO A 49 -11.35 17.75 18.21
CA PRO A 49 -10.38 18.47 17.37
C PRO A 49 -9.44 17.53 16.62
N GLU A 50 -8.95 16.47 17.27
CA GLU A 50 -7.99 15.52 16.69
C GLU A 50 -8.58 14.70 15.54
N LEU A 51 -9.90 14.51 15.49
CA LEU A 51 -10.56 13.84 14.36
C LEU A 51 -10.72 14.76 13.13
N THR A 52 -10.50 16.07 13.31
CA THR A 52 -10.55 17.05 12.22
C THR A 52 -9.33 16.92 11.30
N ASP A 53 -8.18 16.52 11.86
CA ASP A 53 -6.96 16.18 11.11
C ASP A 53 -7.06 14.79 10.44
N GLY A 54 -8.04 14.00 10.88
CA GLY A 54 -8.33 12.67 10.41
C GLY A 54 -7.47 11.58 11.06
N ILE A 55 -7.81 10.33 10.78
CA ILE A 55 -7.08 9.19 11.35
C ILE A 55 -5.81 8.95 10.52
N GLY A 56 -4.66 8.80 11.17
CA GLY A 56 -3.42 8.46 10.46
C GLY A 56 -3.46 7.04 9.88
N PHE A 57 -2.99 6.85 8.65
CA PHE A 57 -2.82 5.50 8.08
C PHE A 57 -2.00 4.58 9.00
N VAL A 58 -0.92 5.13 9.57
CA VAL A 58 -0.02 4.39 10.47
C VAL A 58 -0.74 3.91 11.73
N VAL A 59 -1.66 4.72 12.27
CA VAL A 59 -2.47 4.40 13.46
C VAL A 59 -3.31 3.15 13.22
N ILE A 60 -4.00 3.09 12.07
CA ILE A 60 -4.83 1.94 11.70
C ILE A 60 -3.96 0.74 11.35
N ALA A 61 -2.91 0.92 10.54
CA ALA A 61 -2.04 -0.16 10.10
C ALA A 61 -1.31 -0.83 11.28
N MET A 62 -0.71 -0.04 12.18
CA MET A 62 -0.04 -0.57 13.38
C MET A 62 -1.04 -1.17 14.36
N GLY A 63 -2.23 -0.58 14.53
CA GLY A 63 -3.29 -1.14 15.35
C GLY A 63 -3.73 -2.52 14.85
N VAL A 64 -4.19 -2.58 13.61
CA VAL A 64 -4.86 -3.77 13.07
C VAL A 64 -3.87 -4.89 12.72
N PHE A 65 -2.75 -4.56 12.04
CA PHE A 65 -1.74 -5.57 11.64
C PHE A 65 -0.67 -5.78 12.71
N GLY A 66 -0.12 -4.70 13.27
CA GLY A 66 0.93 -4.82 14.27
C GLY A 66 0.40 -5.44 15.56
N PHE A 67 -0.49 -4.72 16.25
CA PHE A 67 -0.98 -5.15 17.55
C PHE A 67 -2.03 -6.25 17.48
N GLY A 68 -2.97 -6.19 16.54
CA GLY A 68 -4.01 -7.21 16.40
C GLY A 68 -3.43 -8.62 16.20
N GLU A 69 -2.43 -8.75 15.33
CA GLU A 69 -1.76 -10.03 15.06
C GLU A 69 -0.89 -10.50 16.23
N ILE A 70 -0.24 -9.57 16.93
CA ILE A 70 0.51 -9.87 18.15
C ILE A 70 -0.41 -10.38 19.27
N ILE A 71 -1.55 -9.73 19.50
CA ILE A 71 -2.54 -10.15 20.52
C ILE A 71 -3.10 -11.53 20.16
N ALA A 72 -3.36 -11.77 18.87
CA ALA A 72 -3.77 -13.08 18.36
C ALA A 72 -2.72 -14.17 18.63
N ASN A 73 -1.46 -13.91 18.30
CA ASN A 73 -0.33 -14.82 18.57
C ASN A 73 -0.10 -15.06 20.07
N LEU A 74 -0.39 -14.05 20.90
CA LEU A 74 -0.34 -14.18 22.36
C LEU A 74 -1.40 -15.15 22.92
N GLY A 75 -2.52 -15.31 22.21
CA GLY A 75 -3.60 -16.24 22.57
C GLY A 75 -3.34 -17.71 22.20
N MET A 76 -2.32 -18.01 21.40
CA MET A 76 -1.96 -19.39 21.03
C MET A 76 -1.07 -20.07 22.09
N PRO A 77 -1.22 -21.40 22.33
CA PRO A 77 -0.40 -22.14 23.27
C PRO A 77 1.10 -22.01 22.98
N ALA A 78 1.92 -21.91 24.04
CA ALA A 78 3.36 -21.69 23.94
C ALA A 78 4.11 -22.77 23.13
N GLU A 79 3.57 -23.98 23.02
CA GLU A 79 4.13 -25.09 22.23
C GLU A 79 4.14 -24.84 20.71
N HIS A 80 3.30 -23.94 20.19
CA HIS A 80 3.28 -23.55 18.77
C HIS A 80 4.07 -22.27 18.48
N ARG A 81 4.68 -21.63 19.49
CA ARG A 81 5.59 -20.51 19.28
C ARG A 81 6.97 -21.05 18.94
N GLU A 82 7.13 -21.57 17.73
CA GLU A 82 8.44 -21.92 17.21
C GLU A 82 9.33 -20.67 17.20
N VAL A 83 10.28 -20.60 18.14
CA VAL A 83 11.41 -19.69 18.00
C VAL A 83 12.12 -20.13 16.73
N PHE A 84 12.25 -19.23 15.75
CA PHE A 84 12.96 -19.48 14.51
C PHE A 84 14.43 -19.80 14.84
N THR A 85 14.71 -21.08 15.07
CA THR A 85 16.04 -21.60 15.44
C THR A 85 16.81 -22.11 14.23
N LYS A 86 16.17 -22.14 13.04
CA LYS A 86 16.86 -22.52 11.80
C LYS A 86 17.91 -21.47 11.47
N LYS A 87 19.18 -21.91 11.40
CA LYS A 87 20.28 -21.13 10.83
C LYS A 87 19.88 -20.70 9.42
N VAL A 88 19.60 -19.41 9.24
CA VAL A 88 19.42 -18.84 7.90
C VAL A 88 20.77 -18.95 7.18
N LYS A 89 20.83 -19.81 6.18
CA LYS A 89 21.97 -19.98 5.27
C LYS A 89 21.60 -19.37 3.92
N GLY A 90 22.58 -18.84 3.18
CA GLY A 90 22.34 -18.28 1.84
C GLY A 90 21.71 -16.89 1.85
N LEU A 91 22.31 -15.94 2.57
CA LEU A 91 21.90 -14.52 2.57
C LEU A 91 22.04 -13.87 1.18
N TRP A 92 22.92 -14.43 0.35
CA TRP A 92 23.14 -14.00 -1.02
C TRP A 92 22.21 -14.79 -1.95
N PRO A 93 21.42 -14.10 -2.79
CA PRO A 93 20.64 -14.75 -3.83
C PRO A 93 21.56 -15.61 -4.70
N THR A 94 21.18 -16.85 -4.93
CA THR A 94 21.87 -17.72 -5.89
C THR A 94 21.58 -17.26 -7.32
N LYS A 95 22.36 -17.76 -8.29
CA LYS A 95 22.11 -17.49 -9.71
C LYS A 95 20.74 -18.01 -10.16
N GLU A 96 20.26 -19.08 -9.53
CA GLU A 96 18.93 -19.64 -9.79
C GLU A 96 17.83 -18.72 -9.25
N ASP A 97 17.99 -18.21 -8.03
CA ASP A 97 17.08 -17.22 -7.43
C ASP A 97 16.96 -15.97 -8.32
N PHE A 98 18.09 -15.50 -8.86
CA PHE A 98 18.12 -14.34 -9.75
C PHE A 98 17.38 -14.61 -11.06
N LYS A 99 17.57 -15.80 -11.64
CA LYS A 99 16.89 -16.22 -12.88
C LYS A 99 15.38 -16.38 -12.67
N GLU A 100 14.98 -16.87 -11.49
CA GLU A 100 13.57 -17.04 -11.13
C GLU A 100 12.89 -15.71 -10.78
N ALA A 101 13.62 -14.78 -10.16
CA ALA A 101 13.13 -13.44 -9.80
C ALA A 101 13.02 -12.51 -11.00
N TRP A 102 13.95 -12.58 -11.96
CA TRP A 102 14.09 -11.61 -13.05
C TRP A 102 12.80 -11.32 -13.84
N PRO A 103 12.01 -12.35 -14.25
CA PRO A 103 10.74 -12.09 -14.93
C PRO A 103 9.73 -11.32 -14.06
N ALA A 104 9.70 -11.60 -12.75
CA ALA A 104 8.84 -10.91 -11.80
C ALA A 104 9.30 -9.47 -11.57
N VAL A 105 10.62 -9.24 -11.51
CA VAL A 105 11.21 -7.89 -11.43
C VAL A 105 10.83 -7.05 -12.64
N LEU A 106 10.93 -7.60 -13.86
CA LEU A 106 10.56 -6.88 -15.08
C LEU A 106 9.07 -6.54 -15.13
N ARG A 107 8.20 -7.52 -14.83
CA ARG A 107 6.74 -7.29 -14.78
C ARG A 107 6.37 -6.27 -13.69
N GLY A 108 6.94 -6.43 -12.50
CA GLY A 108 6.77 -5.51 -11.37
C GLY A 108 7.22 -4.09 -11.72
N THR A 109 8.41 -3.94 -12.29
CA THR A 109 8.94 -2.64 -12.76
C THR A 109 8.03 -2.01 -13.80
N GLY A 110 7.52 -2.79 -14.76
CA GLY A 110 6.59 -2.30 -15.79
C GLY A 110 5.26 -1.83 -15.19
N ILE A 111 4.66 -2.61 -14.29
CA ILE A 111 3.44 -2.25 -13.57
C ILE A 111 3.67 -0.99 -12.72
N GLY A 112 4.74 -0.99 -11.93
CA GLY A 112 5.14 0.13 -11.08
C GLY A 112 5.37 1.40 -11.86
N SER A 113 6.09 1.32 -12.97
CA SER A 113 6.33 2.48 -13.83
C SER A 113 5.03 3.02 -14.43
N LEU A 114 4.16 2.14 -14.95
CA LEU A 114 2.91 2.56 -15.57
C LEU A 114 1.95 3.17 -14.54
N LEU A 115 1.82 2.55 -13.37
CA LEU A 115 0.93 3.04 -12.31
C LEU A 115 1.51 4.24 -11.56
N GLY A 116 2.84 4.37 -11.47
CA GLY A 116 3.49 5.50 -10.81
C GLY A 116 3.41 6.80 -11.60
N VAL A 117 3.39 6.74 -12.93
CA VAL A 117 3.12 7.92 -13.79
C VAL A 117 1.66 8.39 -13.65
N LEU A 118 0.74 7.49 -13.29
CA LEU A 118 -0.68 7.85 -13.20
C LEU A 118 -0.97 8.65 -11.92
N PRO A 119 -1.61 9.83 -12.01
CA PRO A 119 -2.04 10.59 -10.84
C PRO A 119 -3.14 9.84 -10.09
N GLY A 120 -3.15 9.99 -8.77
CA GLY A 120 -4.14 9.33 -7.89
C GLY A 120 -3.61 8.08 -7.17
N GLY A 121 -2.33 8.08 -6.77
CA GLY A 121 -1.81 7.07 -5.83
C GLY A 121 -1.46 5.71 -6.45
N GLY A 122 -1.28 5.63 -7.76
CA GLY A 122 -1.00 4.37 -8.45
C GLY A 122 0.27 3.66 -7.97
N ALA A 123 1.26 4.37 -7.42
CA ALA A 123 2.45 3.78 -6.82
C ALA A 123 2.14 2.83 -5.64
N LEU A 124 1.19 3.18 -4.76
CA LEU A 124 0.79 2.31 -3.65
C LEU A 124 0.04 1.07 -4.15
N LEU A 125 -0.74 1.22 -5.22
CA LEU A 125 -1.44 0.10 -5.86
C LEU A 125 -0.50 -0.81 -6.64
N ALA A 126 0.68 -0.33 -7.05
CA ALA A 126 1.58 -1.08 -7.89
C ALA A 126 2.09 -2.36 -7.25
N SER A 127 2.43 -2.33 -5.96
CA SER A 127 2.88 -3.53 -5.24
C SER A 127 1.77 -4.57 -5.13
N PHE A 128 0.54 -4.16 -4.82
CA PHE A 128 -0.61 -5.07 -4.78
C PHE A 128 -0.97 -5.62 -6.16
N ALA A 129 -0.97 -4.77 -7.19
CA ALA A 129 -1.23 -5.17 -8.57
C ALA A 129 -0.15 -6.12 -9.10
N ALA A 130 1.12 -5.87 -8.77
CA ALA A 130 2.21 -6.78 -9.10
C ALA A 130 2.08 -8.11 -8.35
N TYR A 131 1.78 -8.10 -7.05
CA TYR A 131 1.53 -9.33 -6.28
C TYR A 131 0.39 -10.16 -6.90
N THR A 132 -0.71 -9.48 -7.27
CA THR A 132 -1.84 -10.07 -7.97
C THR A 132 -1.42 -10.77 -9.25
N LEU A 133 -0.70 -10.04 -10.10
CA LEU A 133 -0.31 -10.56 -11.40
C LEU A 133 0.64 -11.74 -11.22
N GLU A 134 1.62 -11.63 -10.32
CA GLU A 134 2.56 -12.72 -10.05
C GLU A 134 1.84 -13.97 -9.54
N LYS A 135 0.89 -13.84 -8.62
CA LYS A 135 0.12 -15.00 -8.13
C LYS A 135 -0.70 -15.66 -9.24
N LYS A 136 -1.23 -14.89 -10.20
CA LYS A 136 -2.01 -15.41 -11.34
C LYS A 136 -1.15 -16.04 -12.43
N VAL A 137 0.03 -15.48 -12.68
CA VAL A 137 0.97 -15.94 -13.72
C VAL A 137 1.84 -17.09 -13.22
N ALA A 138 1.97 -17.24 -11.90
CA ALA A 138 2.74 -18.31 -11.30
C ALA A 138 2.28 -19.69 -11.75
N LYS A 139 3.25 -20.53 -12.11
CA LYS A 139 3.01 -21.95 -12.43
C LYS A 139 2.48 -22.72 -11.21
N ASP A 140 2.90 -22.29 -10.02
CA ASP A 140 2.48 -22.86 -8.74
C ASP A 140 2.10 -21.73 -7.76
N PRO A 141 0.80 -21.33 -7.75
CA PRO A 141 0.30 -20.30 -6.84
C PRO A 141 0.37 -20.69 -5.35
N SER A 142 0.53 -21.98 -5.01
CA SER A 142 0.51 -22.46 -3.62
C SER A 142 1.75 -22.03 -2.81
N LYS A 143 2.82 -21.62 -3.49
CA LYS A 143 4.06 -21.11 -2.85
C LYS A 143 3.95 -19.66 -2.38
N PHE A 144 2.94 -18.91 -2.83
CA PHE A 144 2.74 -17.52 -2.42
C PHE A 144 2.27 -17.48 -0.96
N GLY A 145 2.97 -16.69 -0.13
CA GLY A 145 2.80 -16.70 1.33
C GLY A 145 3.66 -17.75 2.07
N ARG A 146 4.29 -18.68 1.34
CA ARG A 146 5.20 -19.71 1.88
C ARG A 146 6.68 -19.51 1.47
N GLY A 147 7.02 -18.32 0.94
CA GLY A 147 8.40 -17.95 0.57
C GLY A 147 8.71 -17.94 -0.93
N ALA A 148 7.71 -17.87 -1.82
CA ALA A 148 7.96 -17.66 -3.25
C ALA A 148 8.70 -16.34 -3.52
N ILE A 149 9.86 -16.41 -4.20
CA ILE A 149 10.72 -15.25 -4.50
C ILE A 149 9.96 -14.22 -5.36
N GLN A 150 9.14 -14.69 -6.31
CA GLN A 150 8.34 -13.82 -7.18
C GLN A 150 7.33 -12.99 -6.38
N GLY A 151 6.82 -13.54 -5.27
CA GLY A 151 5.87 -12.87 -4.38
C GLY A 151 6.47 -11.70 -3.60
N VAL A 152 7.79 -11.55 -3.59
CA VAL A 152 8.50 -10.41 -2.99
C VAL A 152 9.16 -9.55 -4.06
N ALA A 153 9.88 -10.16 -4.99
CA ALA A 153 10.64 -9.46 -6.02
C ALA A 153 9.74 -8.60 -6.93
N GLY A 154 8.57 -9.10 -7.34
CA GLY A 154 7.62 -8.35 -8.18
C GLY A 154 7.05 -7.12 -7.45
N PRO A 155 6.41 -7.29 -6.28
CA PRO A 155 5.85 -6.17 -5.51
C PRO A 155 6.85 -5.11 -5.08
N GLU A 156 8.06 -5.52 -4.67
CA GLU A 156 9.13 -4.58 -4.28
C GLU A 156 9.69 -3.83 -5.49
N SER A 157 9.84 -4.50 -6.63
CA SER A 157 10.23 -3.82 -7.88
C SER A 157 9.15 -2.83 -8.33
N ALA A 158 7.88 -3.18 -8.18
CA ALA A 158 6.76 -2.30 -8.50
C ALA A 158 6.68 -1.09 -7.56
N ASN A 159 6.94 -1.28 -6.27
CA ASN A 159 7.04 -0.21 -5.28
C ASN A 159 8.12 0.80 -5.68
N ASN A 160 9.33 0.30 -5.91
CA ASN A 160 10.49 1.14 -6.19
C ASN A 160 10.35 1.87 -7.54
N ALA A 161 9.88 1.17 -8.57
CA ALA A 161 9.59 1.79 -9.87
C ALA A 161 8.46 2.82 -9.78
N GLY A 162 7.39 2.53 -9.04
CA GLY A 162 6.27 3.45 -8.84
C GLY A 162 6.66 4.72 -8.10
N ALA A 163 7.50 4.61 -7.06
CA ALA A 163 8.02 5.75 -6.32
C ALA A 163 8.86 6.67 -7.21
N GLN A 164 9.77 6.12 -8.02
CA GLN A 164 10.62 6.91 -8.90
C GLN A 164 9.84 7.55 -10.05
N THR A 165 8.93 6.80 -10.68
CA THR A 165 8.14 7.32 -11.81
C THR A 165 7.09 8.34 -11.41
N SER A 166 6.72 8.41 -10.12
CA SER A 166 5.90 9.49 -9.57
C SER A 166 6.54 10.88 -9.70
N PHE A 167 7.86 10.97 -9.90
CA PHE A 167 8.55 12.23 -10.18
C PHE A 167 8.34 12.71 -11.62
N ILE A 168 7.99 11.84 -12.57
CA ILE A 168 7.85 12.23 -13.98
C ILE A 168 6.75 13.28 -14.15
N PRO A 169 5.48 13.07 -13.72
CA PRO A 169 4.44 14.09 -13.86
C PRO A 169 4.73 15.35 -13.05
N MET A 170 5.37 15.20 -11.88
CA MET A 170 5.73 16.33 -11.04
C MET A 170 6.78 17.23 -11.70
N LEU A 171 7.86 16.65 -12.24
CA LEU A 171 8.94 17.41 -12.89
C LEU A 171 8.57 17.89 -14.28
N THR A 172 7.75 17.15 -15.03
CA THR A 172 7.42 17.50 -16.42
C THR A 172 6.16 18.35 -16.55
N LEU A 173 5.15 18.13 -15.70
CA LEU A 173 3.87 18.84 -15.78
C LEU A 173 3.65 19.79 -14.60
N GLY A 174 4.47 19.72 -13.55
CA GLY A 174 4.23 20.46 -12.32
C GLY A 174 3.06 19.90 -11.50
N ILE A 175 2.51 18.74 -11.90
CA ILE A 175 1.31 18.15 -11.29
C ILE A 175 1.75 16.99 -10.39
N PRO A 176 1.59 17.09 -9.06
CA PRO A 176 1.95 16.01 -8.16
C PRO A 176 0.95 14.84 -8.29
N PRO A 177 1.40 13.59 -8.51
CA PRO A 177 0.51 12.43 -8.63
C PRO A 177 0.00 11.89 -7.29
N ASN A 178 0.61 12.26 -6.16
CA ASN A 178 0.22 11.86 -4.81
C ASN A 178 0.65 12.91 -3.76
N ALA A 179 0.21 12.74 -2.51
CA ALA A 179 0.47 13.68 -1.42
C ALA A 179 1.97 13.89 -1.13
N VAL A 180 2.79 12.83 -1.19
CA VAL A 180 4.24 12.93 -0.97
C VAL A 180 4.89 13.81 -2.04
N MET A 181 4.46 13.66 -3.30
CA MET A 181 4.93 14.52 -4.39
C MET A 181 4.40 15.95 -4.27
N ALA A 182 3.22 16.16 -3.69
CA ALA A 182 2.70 17.51 -3.43
C ALA A 182 3.53 18.23 -2.35
N LEU A 183 3.96 17.52 -1.31
CA LEU A 183 4.92 18.04 -0.33
C LEU A 183 6.26 18.38 -0.99
N MET A 184 6.73 17.56 -1.93
CA MET A 184 7.93 17.87 -2.72
C MET A 184 7.76 19.13 -3.58
N VAL A 185 6.60 19.32 -4.22
CA VAL A 185 6.27 20.57 -4.93
C VAL A 185 6.32 21.77 -3.97
N GLY A 186 5.77 21.63 -2.76
CA GLY A 186 5.85 22.64 -1.72
C GLY A 186 7.28 22.96 -1.31
N ALA A 187 8.11 21.94 -1.06
CA ALA A 187 9.51 22.08 -0.70
C ALA A 187 10.34 22.76 -1.82
N MET A 188 10.11 22.39 -3.09
CA MET A 188 10.74 23.04 -4.23
C MET A 188 10.32 24.51 -4.34
N THR A 189 9.03 24.80 -4.14
CA THR A 189 8.49 26.17 -4.17
C THR A 189 9.09 27.04 -3.06
N ILE A 190 9.25 26.50 -1.84
CA ILE A 190 9.94 27.18 -0.72
C ILE A 190 11.39 27.51 -1.08
N LYS A 191 12.04 26.65 -1.87
CA LYS A 191 13.40 26.86 -2.37
C LYS A 191 13.45 27.72 -3.65
N GLY A 192 12.34 28.33 -4.05
CA GLY A 192 12.26 29.20 -5.22
C GLY A 192 12.30 28.47 -6.56
N ILE A 193 12.10 27.14 -6.57
CA ILE A 193 12.10 26.32 -7.77
C ILE A 193 10.65 25.97 -8.12
N GLN A 194 10.18 26.47 -9.26
CA GLN A 194 8.84 26.15 -9.77
C GLN A 194 8.87 24.80 -10.49
N PRO A 195 8.15 23.76 -10.02
CA PRO A 195 8.08 22.47 -10.70
C PRO A 195 7.39 22.58 -12.06
N GLY A 196 7.84 21.80 -13.04
CA GLY A 196 7.31 21.81 -14.40
C GLY A 196 8.41 21.75 -15.47
N PRO A 197 8.05 21.83 -16.77
CA PRO A 197 8.98 21.59 -17.88
C PRO A 197 10.23 22.47 -17.80
N GLN A 198 10.07 23.67 -17.25
CA GLN A 198 11.13 24.65 -17.11
C GLN A 198 12.20 24.24 -16.11
N VAL A 199 11.95 23.32 -15.16
CA VAL A 199 12.98 22.85 -14.21
C VAL A 199 14.18 22.28 -14.93
N MET A 200 13.95 21.54 -16.02
CA MET A 200 15.01 20.91 -16.80
C MET A 200 15.93 21.95 -17.47
N SER A 201 15.39 23.10 -17.88
CA SER A 201 16.14 24.18 -18.55
C SER A 201 16.69 25.22 -17.57
N SER A 202 15.92 25.58 -16.54
CA SER A 202 16.27 26.61 -15.56
C SER A 202 17.18 26.09 -14.45
N ASN A 203 17.04 24.82 -14.08
CA ASN A 203 17.78 24.18 -12.99
C ASN A 203 18.34 22.81 -13.43
N PRO A 204 19.16 22.74 -14.49
CA PRO A 204 19.62 21.48 -15.06
C PRO A 204 20.45 20.65 -14.06
N THR A 205 21.26 21.31 -13.23
CA THR A 205 22.05 20.65 -12.17
C THR A 205 21.15 19.96 -11.15
N LEU A 206 20.00 20.57 -10.80
CA LEU A 206 19.05 19.97 -9.88
C LEU A 206 18.34 18.79 -10.54
N PHE A 207 17.89 18.95 -11.79
CA PHE A 207 17.20 17.90 -12.52
C PHE A 207 18.09 16.65 -12.67
N TRP A 208 19.30 16.81 -13.21
CA TRP A 208 20.23 15.70 -13.38
C TRP A 208 20.81 15.21 -12.06
N GLY A 209 21.01 16.09 -11.09
CA GLY A 209 21.40 15.73 -9.73
C GLY A 209 20.37 14.86 -9.04
N LEU A 210 19.08 15.15 -9.22
CA LEU A 210 17.98 14.33 -8.70
C LEU A 210 17.98 12.94 -9.35
N ILE A 211 18.06 12.87 -10.69
CA ILE A 211 18.12 11.59 -11.40
C ILE A 211 19.34 10.78 -10.96
N ALA A 212 20.54 11.39 -10.90
CA ALA A 212 21.74 10.72 -10.42
C ALA A 212 21.60 10.27 -8.96
N SER A 213 20.97 11.07 -8.10
CA SER A 213 20.73 10.72 -6.70
C SER A 213 19.82 9.51 -6.54
N MET A 214 18.89 9.26 -7.47
CA MET A 214 18.06 8.05 -7.45
C MET A 214 18.91 6.80 -7.70
N TRP A 215 19.85 6.84 -8.64
CA TRP A 215 20.78 5.73 -8.89
C TRP A 215 21.72 5.50 -7.70
N VAL A 216 22.34 6.56 -7.19
CA VAL A 216 23.25 6.50 -6.04
C VAL A 216 22.49 6.04 -4.79
N GLY A 217 21.29 6.55 -4.55
CA GLY A 217 20.44 6.20 -3.42
C GLY A 217 20.04 4.73 -3.45
N ASN A 218 19.67 4.18 -4.61
CA ASN A 218 19.40 2.74 -4.74
C ASN A 218 20.66 1.89 -4.50
N LEU A 219 21.81 2.32 -5.00
CA LEU A 219 23.08 1.63 -4.73
C LEU A 219 23.40 1.64 -3.23
N MET A 220 23.23 2.79 -2.57
CA MET A 220 23.38 2.92 -1.12
C MET A 220 22.40 2.03 -0.36
N LEU A 221 21.13 1.94 -0.80
CA LEU A 221 20.15 1.05 -0.20
C LEU A 221 20.61 -0.40 -0.27
N VAL A 222 21.18 -0.86 -1.39
CA VAL A 222 21.73 -2.23 -1.49
C VAL A 222 22.93 -2.41 -0.56
N ILE A 223 23.87 -1.47 -0.56
CA ILE A 223 25.08 -1.53 0.28
C ILE A 223 24.73 -1.54 1.77
N LEU A 224 23.70 -0.80 2.18
CA LEU A 224 23.26 -0.76 3.58
C LEU A 224 22.41 -1.98 3.93
N ASN A 225 21.40 -2.33 3.11
CA ASN A 225 20.47 -3.39 3.47
C ASN A 225 21.12 -4.78 3.43
N LEU A 226 21.96 -5.09 2.44
CA LEU A 226 22.50 -6.45 2.24
C LEU A 226 23.37 -6.95 3.42
N PRO A 227 24.30 -6.16 3.99
CA PRO A 227 25.03 -6.54 5.19
C PRO A 227 24.15 -6.56 6.45
N LEU A 228 23.15 -5.67 6.53
CA LEU A 228 22.25 -5.57 7.67
C LEU A 228 21.26 -6.73 7.76
N ILE A 229 21.07 -7.54 6.70
CA ILE A 229 20.21 -8.74 6.72
C ILE A 229 20.55 -9.67 7.90
N GLY A 230 21.84 -9.83 8.21
CA GLY A 230 22.27 -10.64 9.35
C GLY A 230 21.77 -10.11 10.71
N ILE A 231 21.65 -8.79 10.87
CA ILE A 231 21.10 -8.15 12.07
C ILE A 231 19.56 -8.32 12.09
N TRP A 232 18.90 -8.11 10.94
CA TRP A 232 17.45 -8.30 10.81
C TRP A 232 17.02 -9.74 11.13
N ILE A 233 17.80 -10.74 10.71
CA ILE A 233 17.53 -12.14 11.05
C ILE A 233 17.77 -12.43 12.53
N LYS A 234 18.84 -11.87 13.13
CA LYS A 234 19.09 -12.05 14.56
C LYS A 234 17.94 -11.48 15.41
N LEU A 235 17.28 -10.42 14.97
CA LEU A 235 16.07 -9.91 15.63
C LEU A 235 14.95 -10.96 15.71
N LEU A 236 14.82 -11.84 14.72
CA LEU A 236 13.84 -12.96 14.74
C LEU A 236 14.19 -14.03 15.79
N THR A 237 15.46 -14.11 16.23
CA THR A 237 15.89 -15.04 17.28
C THR A 237 15.68 -14.51 18.70
N VAL A 238 15.32 -13.22 18.84
CA VAL A 238 15.03 -12.62 20.14
C VAL A 238 13.77 -13.25 20.72
N PRO A 239 13.79 -13.75 21.98
CA PRO A 239 12.61 -14.35 22.58
C PRO A 239 11.41 -13.43 22.53
N TYR A 240 10.26 -13.96 22.09
CA TYR A 240 9.03 -13.19 21.89
C TYR A 240 8.62 -12.36 23.12
N ARG A 241 8.90 -12.86 24.33
CA ARG A 241 8.67 -12.16 25.60
C ARG A 241 9.35 -10.79 25.73
N PHE A 242 10.50 -10.60 25.07
CA PHE A 242 11.24 -9.33 25.07
C PHE A 242 10.95 -8.52 23.80
N LEU A 243 10.76 -9.22 22.68
CA LEU A 243 10.46 -8.59 21.40
C LEU A 243 9.11 -7.87 21.43
N PHE A 244 8.10 -8.49 22.05
CA PHE A 244 6.75 -7.92 22.10
C PHE A 244 6.68 -6.55 22.82
N PRO A 245 7.15 -6.40 24.08
CA PRO A 245 7.14 -5.09 24.75
C PRO A 245 7.94 -4.04 23.98
N ALA A 246 9.05 -4.43 23.35
CA ALA A 246 9.84 -3.52 22.52
C ALA A 246 9.05 -3.02 21.30
N ILE A 247 8.36 -3.91 20.57
CA ILE A 247 7.49 -3.53 19.45
C ILE A 247 6.40 -2.57 19.91
N VAL A 248 5.75 -2.84 21.06
CA VAL A 248 4.71 -1.96 21.60
C VAL A 248 5.26 -0.57 21.89
N VAL A 249 6.38 -0.49 22.59
CA VAL A 249 7.01 0.80 22.91
C VAL A 249 7.41 1.54 21.62
N PHE A 250 8.04 0.88 20.65
CA PHE A 250 8.44 1.52 19.40
C PHE A 250 7.26 1.95 18.54
N CYS A 251 6.17 1.18 18.50
CA CYS A 251 4.95 1.57 17.81
C CYS A 251 4.25 2.76 18.50
N CYS A 252 4.22 2.80 19.83
CA CYS A 252 3.71 3.97 20.58
C CYS A 252 4.57 5.21 20.34
N ILE A 253 5.90 5.08 20.34
CA ILE A 253 6.81 6.19 20.01
C ILE A 253 6.60 6.61 18.55
N GLY A 254 6.56 5.66 17.61
CA GLY A 254 6.40 5.93 16.19
C GLY A 254 5.11 6.67 15.89
N THR A 255 3.98 6.19 16.41
CA THR A 255 2.67 6.84 16.26
C THR A 255 2.65 8.23 16.89
N TYR A 256 3.19 8.37 18.11
CA TYR A 256 3.30 9.66 18.77
C TYR A 256 4.16 10.66 17.97
N THR A 257 5.29 10.23 17.40
CA THR A 257 6.22 11.14 16.70
C THR A 257 5.70 11.69 15.37
N LEU A 258 4.64 11.12 14.80
CA LEU A 258 4.07 11.59 13.53
C LEU A 258 3.40 12.96 13.68
N ASN A 259 2.54 13.09 14.69
CA ASN A 259 1.74 14.30 14.93
C ASN A 259 2.00 14.92 16.31
N ASN A 260 2.95 14.38 17.08
CA ASN A 260 3.19 14.75 18.49
C ASN A 260 1.90 14.68 19.33
N SER A 261 1.05 13.69 19.05
CA SER A 261 -0.30 13.56 19.61
C SER A 261 -0.44 12.28 20.42
N SER A 262 -0.87 12.42 21.68
CA SER A 262 -1.24 11.27 22.52
C SER A 262 -2.52 10.59 22.02
N PHE A 263 -3.39 11.33 21.32
CA PHE A 263 -4.64 10.79 20.77
C PHE A 263 -4.37 9.66 19.76
N ASP A 264 -3.35 9.81 18.91
CA ASP A 264 -2.94 8.79 17.94
C ASP A 264 -2.52 7.48 18.61
N VAL A 265 -1.89 7.56 19.78
CA VAL A 265 -1.49 6.38 20.57
C VAL A 265 -2.73 5.67 21.12
N TYR A 266 -3.69 6.41 21.68
CA TYR A 266 -4.95 5.83 22.17
C TYR A 266 -5.79 5.24 21.04
N MET A 267 -5.85 5.91 19.88
CA MET A 267 -6.51 5.39 18.68
C MET A 267 -5.85 4.11 18.19
N THR A 268 -4.52 4.04 18.22
CA THR A 268 -3.80 2.83 17.82
C THR A 268 -4.14 1.66 18.75
N ALA A 269 -4.28 1.91 20.06
CA ALA A 269 -4.76 0.92 21.02
C ALA A 269 -6.21 0.49 20.75
N LEU A 270 -7.10 1.42 20.37
CA LEU A 270 -8.45 1.09 19.94
C LEU A 270 -8.45 0.19 18.69
N PHE A 271 -7.67 0.55 17.67
CA PHE A 271 -7.53 -0.25 16.45
C PHE A 271 -6.83 -1.60 16.69
N ALA A 272 -6.01 -1.72 17.74
CA ALA A 272 -5.48 -3.01 18.18
C ALA A 272 -6.57 -3.97 18.64
N VAL A 273 -7.52 -3.47 19.44
CA VAL A 273 -8.68 -4.25 19.88
C VAL A 273 -9.57 -4.61 18.69
N ILE A 274 -9.83 -3.65 17.81
CA ILE A 274 -10.61 -3.88 16.58
C ILE A 274 -9.93 -4.93 15.69
N GLY A 275 -8.60 -4.86 15.53
CA GLY A 275 -7.82 -5.82 14.76
C GLY A 275 -7.92 -7.24 15.32
N TYR A 276 -7.88 -7.38 16.66
CA TYR A 276 -8.11 -8.68 17.30
C TYR A 276 -9.54 -9.21 17.06
N VAL A 277 -10.54 -8.34 17.03
CA VAL A 277 -11.91 -8.72 16.67
C VAL A 277 -11.97 -9.21 15.21
N PHE A 278 -11.33 -8.52 14.27
CA PHE A 278 -11.25 -8.96 12.87
C PHE A 278 -10.55 -10.31 12.72
N TYR A 279 -9.48 -10.54 13.49
CA TYR A 279 -8.82 -11.83 13.54
C TYR A 279 -9.79 -12.94 13.97
N LYS A 280 -10.55 -12.76 15.06
CA LYS A 280 -11.57 -13.73 15.51
C LYS A 280 -12.68 -13.95 14.48
N LEU A 281 -13.09 -12.91 13.79
CA LEU A 281 -14.12 -12.98 12.75
C LEU A 281 -13.60 -13.56 11.43
N LYS A 282 -12.31 -13.89 11.33
CA LYS A 282 -11.64 -14.30 10.08
C LYS A 282 -11.89 -13.28 8.95
N CYS A 283 -11.79 -11.99 9.29
CA CYS A 283 -11.85 -10.88 8.34
C CYS A 283 -10.42 -10.45 8.00
N GLU A 284 -10.09 -10.40 6.71
CA GLU A 284 -8.78 -9.94 6.27
C GLU A 284 -8.68 -8.40 6.41
N PRO A 285 -7.65 -7.86 7.07
CA PRO A 285 -7.53 -6.41 7.27
C PRO A 285 -6.94 -5.65 6.08
N ALA A 286 -6.32 -6.34 5.10
CA ALA A 286 -5.70 -5.68 3.93
C ALA A 286 -6.71 -4.91 3.06
N PRO A 287 -7.91 -5.42 2.75
CA PRO A 287 -8.93 -4.66 2.03
C PRO A 287 -9.39 -3.39 2.75
N LEU A 288 -9.40 -3.39 4.10
CA LEU A 288 -9.75 -2.20 4.89
C LEU A 288 -8.73 -1.09 4.71
N LEU A 289 -7.43 -1.38 4.82
CA LEU A 289 -6.39 -0.38 4.61
C LEU A 289 -6.42 0.18 3.19
N LEU A 290 -6.71 -0.67 2.20
CA LEU A 290 -6.83 -0.22 0.83
C LEU A 290 -8.05 0.70 0.64
N GLY A 291 -9.20 0.34 1.22
CA GLY A 291 -10.38 1.21 1.27
C GLY A 291 -10.09 2.55 1.95
N PHE A 292 -9.37 2.51 3.07
CA PHE A 292 -9.01 3.68 3.86
C PHE A 292 -8.13 4.66 3.09
N ILE A 293 -7.08 4.18 2.41
CA ILE A 293 -6.19 5.04 1.62
C ILE A 293 -6.92 5.54 0.36
N LEU A 294 -7.61 4.65 -0.36
CA LEU A 294 -8.17 4.99 -1.66
C LEU A 294 -9.45 5.82 -1.57
N GLY A 295 -10.19 5.77 -0.46
CA GLY A 295 -11.46 6.47 -0.29
C GLY A 295 -11.35 7.99 -0.47
N PRO A 296 -10.54 8.67 0.35
CA PRO A 296 -10.35 10.12 0.25
C PRO A 296 -9.82 10.52 -1.13
N MET A 297 -8.82 9.79 -1.62
CA MET A 297 -8.24 10.03 -2.94
C MET A 297 -9.27 9.89 -4.06
N MET A 298 -10.15 8.88 -3.97
CA MET A 298 -11.18 8.63 -4.96
C MET A 298 -12.20 9.78 -4.98
N GLU A 299 -12.64 10.24 -3.81
CA GLU A 299 -13.56 11.36 -3.70
C GLU A 299 -12.93 12.67 -4.21
N GLU A 300 -11.72 13.00 -3.78
CA GLU A 300 -11.03 14.22 -4.19
C GLU A 300 -10.85 14.28 -5.71
N ASN A 301 -10.41 13.17 -6.32
CA ASN A 301 -10.22 13.13 -7.76
C ASN A 301 -11.55 13.07 -8.52
N LEU A 302 -12.59 12.44 -7.96
CA LEU A 302 -13.94 12.47 -8.54
C LEU A 302 -14.49 13.90 -8.57
N ARG A 303 -14.43 14.60 -7.44
CA ARG A 303 -14.85 16.01 -7.33
C ARG A 303 -14.03 16.89 -8.25
N ARG A 304 -12.71 16.72 -8.28
CA ARG A 304 -11.82 17.46 -9.18
C ARG A 304 -12.18 17.25 -10.65
N ALA A 305 -12.44 16.01 -11.07
CA ALA A 305 -12.85 15.71 -12.43
C ALA A 305 -14.19 16.37 -12.78
N LEU A 306 -15.18 16.30 -11.88
CA LEU A 306 -16.49 16.93 -12.07
C LEU A 306 -16.42 18.46 -12.09
N LEU A 307 -15.57 19.07 -11.26
CA LEU A 307 -15.33 20.52 -11.29
C LEU A 307 -14.73 20.95 -12.64
N LEU A 308 -13.76 20.19 -13.15
CA LEU A 308 -13.14 20.46 -14.45
C LEU A 308 -14.12 20.23 -15.62
N SER A 309 -15.04 19.28 -15.49
CA SER A 309 -16.09 19.01 -16.49
C SER A 309 -17.37 19.81 -16.29
N ARG A 310 -17.40 20.77 -15.36
CA ARG A 310 -18.58 21.60 -15.03
C ARG A 310 -19.81 20.76 -14.64
N GLY A 311 -19.60 19.65 -13.94
CA GLY A 311 -20.63 18.74 -13.45
C GLY A 311 -21.03 17.63 -14.44
N ASP A 312 -20.39 17.55 -15.60
CA ASP A 312 -20.71 16.52 -16.59
C ASP A 312 -20.07 15.16 -16.24
N TRP A 313 -20.90 14.21 -15.83
CA TRP A 313 -20.55 12.82 -15.56
C TRP A 313 -20.18 12.03 -16.81
N SER A 314 -20.58 12.48 -18.00
CA SER A 314 -20.23 11.83 -19.27
C SER A 314 -18.72 11.79 -19.50
N THR A 315 -17.97 12.69 -18.85
CA THR A 315 -16.50 12.78 -18.89
C THR A 315 -15.81 11.45 -18.57
N PHE A 316 -16.40 10.63 -17.70
CA PHE A 316 -15.84 9.32 -17.35
C PHE A 316 -15.96 8.28 -18.47
N ALA A 317 -16.94 8.42 -19.37
CA ALA A 317 -17.16 7.57 -20.52
C ALA A 317 -16.56 8.14 -21.82
N THR A 318 -16.51 9.47 -21.97
CA THR A 318 -15.96 10.13 -23.16
C THR A 318 -14.43 10.12 -23.19
N ARG A 319 -13.77 10.07 -22.03
CA ARG A 319 -12.31 9.94 -21.94
C ARG A 319 -11.90 8.46 -22.10
N PRO A 320 -11.14 8.09 -23.15
CA PRO A 320 -10.88 6.68 -23.50
C PRO A 320 -10.15 5.89 -22.42
N LEU A 321 -9.20 6.52 -21.70
CA LEU A 321 -8.50 5.88 -20.58
C LEU A 321 -9.41 5.64 -19.37
N SER A 322 -10.28 6.60 -19.04
CA SER A 322 -11.24 6.46 -17.94
C SER A 322 -12.25 5.35 -18.26
N ALA A 323 -12.82 5.40 -19.47
CA ALA A 323 -13.76 4.40 -19.97
C ALA A 323 -13.14 2.99 -19.97
N GLY A 324 -11.91 2.85 -20.50
CA GLY A 324 -11.20 1.57 -20.52
C GLY A 324 -10.98 0.99 -19.11
N LEU A 325 -10.60 1.82 -18.13
CA LEU A 325 -10.41 1.38 -16.75
C LEU A 325 -11.73 1.03 -16.06
N LEU A 326 -12.83 1.73 -16.36
CA LEU A 326 -14.16 1.42 -15.83
C LEU A 326 -14.74 0.15 -16.46
N ILE A 327 -14.51 -0.07 -17.75
CA ILE A 327 -14.89 -1.33 -18.42
C ILE A 327 -14.09 -2.49 -17.83
N ALA A 328 -12.77 -2.34 -17.63
CA ALA A 328 -11.97 -3.36 -16.97
C ALA A 328 -12.47 -3.67 -15.56
N ALA A 329 -12.87 -2.65 -14.80
CA ALA A 329 -13.47 -2.80 -13.48
C ALA A 329 -14.82 -3.55 -13.55
N ALA A 330 -15.68 -3.20 -14.50
CA ALA A 330 -16.97 -3.87 -14.71
C ALA A 330 -16.78 -5.34 -15.11
N ILE A 331 -15.85 -5.64 -16.03
CA ILE A 331 -15.48 -7.02 -16.40
C ILE A 331 -15.01 -7.78 -15.15
N MET A 332 -14.16 -7.16 -14.32
CA MET A 332 -13.64 -7.80 -13.12
C MET A 332 -14.77 -8.13 -12.12
N ILE A 333 -15.73 -7.23 -11.93
CA ILE A 333 -16.93 -7.49 -11.11
C ILE A 333 -17.75 -8.65 -11.71
N ILE A 334 -18.03 -8.61 -13.02
CA ILE A 334 -18.82 -9.65 -13.70
C ILE A 334 -18.14 -11.02 -13.55
N THR A 335 -16.83 -11.09 -13.71
CA THR A 335 -16.07 -12.34 -13.53
C THR A 335 -16.13 -12.89 -12.11
N VAL A 336 -16.26 -12.02 -11.10
CA VAL A 336 -16.35 -12.41 -9.69
C VAL A 336 -17.76 -12.87 -9.31
N ILE A 337 -18.79 -12.24 -9.90
CA ILE A 337 -20.21 -12.57 -9.63
C ILE A 337 -20.63 -13.85 -10.36
N LEU A 338 -19.99 -14.18 -11.48
CA LEU A 338 -20.32 -15.39 -12.26
C LEU A 338 -20.04 -16.69 -11.45
N PRO A 339 -21.06 -17.55 -11.25
CA PRO A 339 -20.97 -18.73 -10.37
C PRO A 339 -19.90 -19.77 -10.77
N GLY A 340 -19.51 -19.82 -12.04
CA GLY A 340 -18.54 -20.79 -12.56
C GLY A 340 -17.09 -20.58 -12.10
N ILE A 341 -16.78 -19.42 -11.50
CA ILE A 341 -15.43 -19.05 -11.03
C ILE A 341 -15.38 -18.90 -9.51
N SER A 342 -16.49 -18.51 -8.86
CA SER A 342 -16.58 -18.44 -7.39
C SER A 342 -16.33 -19.80 -6.72
N GLY A 343 -16.84 -20.90 -7.29
CA GLY A 343 -16.62 -22.26 -6.79
C GLY A 343 -15.17 -22.76 -6.94
N LYS A 344 -14.45 -22.32 -7.99
CA LYS A 344 -13.01 -22.61 -8.14
C LYS A 344 -12.16 -21.78 -7.19
N ARG A 345 -12.65 -20.63 -6.72
CA ARG A 345 -11.96 -19.78 -5.75
C ARG A 345 -12.05 -20.37 -4.34
N GLU A 346 -13.22 -20.86 -3.92
CA GLU A 346 -13.31 -21.59 -2.64
C GLU A 346 -12.38 -22.80 -2.62
N ALA A 347 -12.31 -23.59 -3.71
CA ALA A 347 -11.38 -24.70 -3.83
C ALA A 347 -9.89 -24.27 -3.81
N ALA A 348 -9.52 -23.20 -4.53
CA ALA A 348 -8.13 -22.73 -4.61
C ALA A 348 -7.59 -22.08 -3.33
N PHE A 349 -8.48 -21.67 -2.42
CA PHE A 349 -8.10 -21.05 -1.14
C PHE A 349 -8.39 -21.95 0.08
N GLN A 350 -9.14 -23.05 -0.06
CA GLN A 350 -9.35 -24.04 1.00
C GLN A 350 -8.17 -25.00 1.20
N GLU A 351 -7.30 -25.21 0.21
CA GLU A 351 -6.13 -26.10 0.36
C GLU A 351 -4.97 -25.51 1.18
N ALA A 352 -5.17 -24.34 1.82
CA ALA A 352 -4.13 -23.63 2.58
C ALA A 352 -4.34 -23.61 4.10
N ASP A 353 -5.41 -24.21 4.63
CA ASP A 353 -5.63 -24.41 6.08
C ASP A 353 -4.89 -25.65 6.61
#